data_AF-A0AAT9DTN6-F1
#
_entry.id   AF-A0AAT9DTN6-F1
#
_cell.length_a   1.000
_cell.length_b   1.000
_cell.length_c   1.000
_cell.angle_alpha   90.00
_cell.angle_beta   90.00
_cell.angle_gamma   90.00
#
_symmetry.space_group_name_H-M   'P 1'
#
loop_
_entity.id
_entity.type
_entity.pdbx_description
1 polymer ?
#
loop_
_entity_poly.entity_id
_entity_poly.type
_entity_poly.pdbx_seq_one_letter_code
_entity_poly.pdbx_strand_id
1 'polypeptide(L)'
;MEIDVREINARPATEYRYRITVYKNAGAAAAYYLDFKKATLRMRQWLIGAYPTSEILDNAYAMELYDVKALEVRAEVARSLFDTYTRMAYTRYEREQLFINGIGLAIVTFVAQYQARLVFSVPLRPALARIYDSLLKKHARRVHYLYNQELIEDGLYVIEIPPVNGRIPPNPYEHEGTAPKRDASFPRRMGGTKAPRMA
;
A
#
# COMPACT_ATOMS: atom_id res chain seq x y z
N MET A 1 20.52 -6.60 -7.15
CA MET A 1 19.29 -6.84 -6.36
C MET A 1 18.13 -6.63 -7.29
N GLU A 2 17.24 -7.60 -7.36
CA GLU A 2 16.02 -7.57 -8.16
C GLU A 2 14.82 -7.56 -7.23
N ILE A 3 13.78 -6.81 -7.59
CA ILE A 3 12.55 -6.70 -6.82
C ILE A 3 11.38 -6.99 -7.76
N ASP A 4 10.60 -8.02 -7.43
CA ASP A 4 9.37 -8.40 -8.11
C ASP A 4 8.18 -7.98 -7.24
N VAL A 5 7.20 -7.29 -7.83
CA VAL A 5 6.00 -6.81 -7.14
C VAL A 5 4.78 -7.33 -7.88
N ARG A 6 3.93 -8.09 -7.19
CA ARG A 6 2.72 -8.68 -7.78
C ARG A 6 1.54 -8.52 -6.87
N GLU A 7 0.41 -8.10 -7.42
CA GLU A 7 -0.86 -8.25 -6.74
C GLU A 7 -1.21 -9.74 -6.63
N ILE A 8 -1.68 -10.15 -5.46
CA ILE A 8 -2.14 -11.51 -5.17
C ILE A 8 -3.48 -11.45 -4.46
N ASN A 9 -4.25 -12.54 -4.53
CA ASN A 9 -5.57 -12.61 -3.90
C ASN A 9 -5.48 -12.42 -2.38
N ALA A 10 -6.17 -11.40 -1.87
CA ALA A 10 -6.48 -11.27 -0.45
C ALA A 10 -7.77 -12.06 -0.13
N ARG A 11 -7.92 -12.49 1.13
CA ARG A 11 -9.11 -13.25 1.55
C ARG A 11 -10.36 -12.37 1.70
N PRO A 12 -10.29 -11.17 2.31
CA PRO A 12 -11.44 -10.27 2.35
C PRO A 12 -11.54 -9.44 1.07
N ALA A 13 -12.75 -9.24 0.55
CA ALA A 13 -12.99 -8.44 -0.66
C ALA A 13 -12.64 -6.94 -0.51
N THR A 14 -12.37 -6.47 0.71
CA THR A 14 -12.01 -5.08 1.03
C THR A 14 -10.53 -4.89 1.30
N GLU A 15 -9.74 -5.94 1.08
CA GLU A 15 -8.29 -5.93 1.24
C GLU A 15 -7.64 -6.23 -0.10
N TYR A 16 -6.52 -5.58 -0.37
CA TYR A 16 -5.74 -5.78 -1.59
C TYR A 16 -4.31 -6.07 -1.16
N ARG A 17 -3.75 -7.18 -1.64
CA ARG A 17 -2.45 -7.65 -1.19
C ARG A 17 -1.46 -7.67 -2.34
N TYR A 18 -0.30 -7.06 -2.10
CA TYR A 18 0.85 -7.18 -2.98
C TYR A 18 1.92 -8.04 -2.31
N ARG A 19 2.47 -8.99 -3.05
CA ARG A 19 3.69 -9.69 -2.68
C ARG A 19 4.88 -8.96 -3.29
N ILE A 20 5.81 -8.55 -2.44
CA ILE A 20 7.09 -7.96 -2.83
C ILE A 20 8.17 -9.00 -2.57
N THR A 21 8.79 -9.52 -3.63
CA THR A 21 9.87 -10.50 -3.54
C THR A 21 11.19 -9.83 -3.89
N VAL A 22 12.19 -9.98 -3.03
CA VAL A 22 13.52 -9.40 -3.21
C VAL A 22 14.52 -10.52 -3.43
N TYR A 23 15.27 -10.46 -4.52
CA TYR A 23 16.34 -11.39 -4.86
C TYR A 23 17.70 -10.67 -4.79
N LYS A 24 18.64 -11.22 -4.00
CA LYS A 24 20.04 -10.77 -3.95
C LYS A 24 20.93 -11.70 -4.78
N ASN A 25 21.99 -11.13 -5.34
CA ASN A 25 22.94 -11.80 -6.23
C ASN A 25 23.62 -13.05 -5.62
N ALA A 26 23.53 -13.25 -4.30
CA ALA A 26 24.07 -14.40 -3.57
C ALA A 26 23.04 -15.53 -3.35
N GLY A 27 21.91 -15.54 -4.07
CA GLY A 27 20.86 -16.56 -3.95
C GLY A 27 19.91 -16.37 -2.75
N ALA A 28 20.10 -15.33 -1.94
CA ALA A 28 19.18 -15.00 -0.85
C ALA A 28 17.92 -14.32 -1.38
N ALA A 29 16.76 -14.75 -0.89
CA ALA A 29 15.46 -14.17 -1.23
C ALA A 29 14.61 -13.88 0.01
N ALA A 30 13.84 -12.80 -0.08
CA ALA A 30 12.85 -12.39 0.90
C ALA A 30 11.51 -12.14 0.24
N ALA A 31 10.41 -12.39 0.97
CA ALA A 31 9.08 -12.01 0.52
C ALA A 31 8.38 -11.20 1.62
N TYR A 32 7.68 -10.16 1.20
CA TYR A 32 6.87 -9.30 2.05
C TYR A 32 5.45 -9.23 1.49
N TYR A 33 4.46 -9.11 2.38
CA TYR A 33 3.12 -8.71 2.00
C TYR A 33 2.91 -7.24 2.32
N LEU A 34 2.38 -6.50 1.35
CA LEU A 34 1.88 -5.15 1.53
C LEU A 34 0.37 -5.18 1.31
N ASP A 35 -0.37 -4.96 2.40
CA ASP A 35 -1.82 -4.95 2.38
C ASP A 35 -2.33 -3.52 2.34
N PHE A 36 -3.32 -3.27 1.49
CA PHE A 36 -4.14 -2.07 1.50
C PHE A 36 -5.54 -2.45 1.97
N LYS A 37 -5.96 -1.87 3.09
CA LYS A 37 -7.26 -2.13 3.72
C LYS A 37 -8.09 -0.87 3.67
N LYS A 38 -9.33 -0.98 3.22
CA LYS A 38 -10.23 0.18 3.22
C LYS A 38 -10.39 0.71 4.65
N ALA A 39 -10.26 2.03 4.82
CA ALA A 39 -10.33 2.65 6.13
C ALA A 39 -11.68 2.38 6.79
N THR A 40 -11.63 1.73 7.96
CA THR A 40 -12.82 1.48 8.78
C THR A 40 -13.43 2.79 9.28
N LEU A 41 -14.70 2.77 9.73
CA LEU A 41 -15.33 3.95 10.32
C LEU A 41 -14.51 4.54 11.47
N ARG A 42 -13.91 3.69 12.31
CA ARG A 42 -13.04 4.12 13.42
C ARG A 42 -11.76 4.78 12.92
N MET A 43 -11.12 4.24 11.89
CA MET A 43 -9.91 4.84 11.31
C MET A 43 -10.19 6.20 10.65
N ARG A 44 -11.37 6.36 10.02
CA ARG A 44 -11.79 7.63 9.42
C ARG A 44 -11.89 8.75 10.46
N GLN A 45 -12.25 8.42 11.71
CA GLN A 45 -12.30 9.41 12.80
C GLN A 45 -10.91 10.01 13.10
N TRP A 46 -9.82 9.29 12.84
CA TRP A 46 -8.46 9.83 12.99
C TRP A 46 -8.11 10.87 11.94
N LEU A 47 -8.79 10.82 10.79
CA LEU A 47 -8.49 11.63 9.61
C LEU A 47 -9.48 12.78 9.42
N ILE A 48 -10.64 12.74 10.08
CA ILE A 48 -11.75 13.68 9.80
C ILE A 48 -11.40 15.15 10.08
N GLY A 49 -10.51 15.42 11.03
CA GLY A 49 -10.06 16.78 11.33
C GLY A 49 -9.26 17.42 10.19
N ALA A 50 -8.42 16.63 9.51
CA ALA A 50 -7.63 17.07 8.36
C ALA A 50 -8.38 16.93 7.03
N TYR A 51 -9.32 15.99 6.94
CA TYR A 51 -10.06 15.66 5.71
C TYR A 51 -11.57 15.63 5.98
N PRO A 52 -12.24 16.79 6.04
CA PRO A 52 -13.67 16.86 6.36
C PRO A 52 -14.58 16.32 5.24
N THR A 53 -14.09 16.27 4.00
CA THR A 53 -14.87 15.80 2.83
C THR A 53 -15.00 14.28 2.83
N SER A 54 -16.24 13.78 2.90
CA SER A 54 -16.53 12.33 2.96
C SER A 54 -15.98 11.54 1.76
N GLU A 55 -15.99 12.13 0.57
CA GLU A 55 -15.48 11.48 -0.67
C GLU A 55 -14.00 11.10 -0.60
N ILE A 56 -13.19 11.90 0.11
CA ILE A 56 -11.77 11.62 0.34
C ILE A 56 -11.63 10.42 1.29
N LEU A 57 -12.40 10.44 2.39
CA LEU A 57 -12.40 9.37 3.39
C LEU A 57 -13.01 8.05 2.86
N ASP A 58 -13.92 8.12 1.89
CA ASP A 58 -14.51 6.96 1.23
C ASP A 58 -13.51 6.17 0.39
N ASN A 59 -12.41 6.81 0.01
CA ASN A 59 -11.31 6.22 -0.75
C ASN A 59 -9.99 6.31 0.02
N ALA A 60 -10.07 6.28 1.35
CA ALA A 60 -8.92 6.17 2.25
C ALA A 60 -8.58 4.70 2.52
N TYR A 61 -7.29 4.38 2.48
CA TYR A 61 -6.78 3.03 2.70
C TYR A 61 -5.63 3.03 3.71
N ALA A 62 -5.71 2.14 4.68
CA ALA A 62 -4.62 1.82 5.59
C ALA A 62 -3.66 0.83 4.91
N MET A 63 -2.37 1.08 5.04
CA MET A 63 -1.30 0.26 4.48
C MET A 63 -0.57 -0.47 5.60
N GLU A 64 -0.40 -1.79 5.45
CA GLU A 64 0.30 -2.63 6.43
C GLU A 64 1.32 -3.53 5.72
N LEU A 65 2.55 -3.59 6.25
CA LEU A 65 3.67 -4.35 5.69
C LEU A 65 4.07 -5.48 6.63
N TYR A 66 4.19 -6.69 6.08
CA TYR A 66 4.52 -7.90 6.82
C TYR A 66 5.66 -8.66 6.14
N ASP A 67 6.57 -9.23 6.93
CA ASP A 67 7.50 -10.25 6.44
C ASP A 67 6.74 -11.59 6.32
N VAL A 68 6.75 -12.24 5.16
CA VAL A 68 5.99 -13.48 4.94
C VAL A 68 6.47 -14.60 5.87
N LYS A 69 7.78 -14.69 6.13
CA LYS A 69 8.31 -15.70 7.06
C LYS A 69 7.83 -15.46 8.48
N ALA A 70 7.60 -14.19 8.86
CA ALA A 70 7.03 -13.86 10.17
C ALA A 70 5.63 -14.43 10.38
N LEU A 71 4.86 -14.55 9.30
CA LEU A 71 3.49 -15.07 9.34
C LEU A 71 3.47 -16.60 9.37
N GLU A 72 4.47 -17.24 8.80
CA GLU A 72 4.61 -18.70 8.75
C GLU A 72 5.20 -19.28 10.04
N VAL A 73 6.12 -18.55 10.68
CA VAL A 73 6.78 -18.97 11.90
C VAL A 73 5.90 -18.60 13.11
N ARG A 74 5.17 -19.58 13.65
CA ARG A 74 4.39 -19.48 14.92
C ARG A 74 5.26 -19.36 16.18
N ALA A 75 6.43 -18.74 16.11
CA ALA A 75 7.28 -18.57 17.29
C ALA A 75 6.83 -17.32 18.06
N GLU A 76 6.76 -17.44 19.38
CA GLU A 76 6.56 -16.34 20.32
C GLU A 76 7.68 -15.29 20.14
N VAL A 77 7.47 -14.28 19.29
CA VAL A 77 8.46 -13.22 19.12
C VAL A 77 7.91 -11.88 19.57
N ALA A 78 8.35 -11.48 20.77
CA ALA A 78 8.02 -10.24 21.46
C ALA A 78 8.61 -8.95 20.82
N ARG A 79 9.16 -9.03 19.61
CA ARG A 79 9.76 -7.89 18.89
C ARG A 79 9.41 -8.01 17.41
N SER A 80 8.73 -7.01 16.83
CA SER A 80 8.58 -6.83 15.37
C SER A 80 9.89 -7.00 14.54
N LEU A 81 9.76 -7.35 13.26
CA LEU A 81 10.57 -8.45 12.71
C LEU A 81 11.29 -8.11 11.39
N PHE A 82 11.46 -6.83 11.07
CA PHE A 82 12.13 -6.37 9.83
C PHE A 82 13.55 -6.94 9.65
N ASP A 83 14.23 -7.28 10.74
CA ASP A 83 15.59 -7.86 10.75
C ASP A 83 15.63 -9.34 11.20
N THR A 84 14.50 -9.94 11.59
CA THR A 84 14.52 -11.15 12.43
C THR A 84 14.34 -12.45 11.67
N TYR A 85 13.50 -12.50 10.63
CA TYR A 85 13.25 -13.76 9.91
C TYR A 85 13.94 -13.89 8.57
N THR A 86 14.29 -12.76 7.95
CA THR A 86 15.00 -12.79 6.67
C THR A 86 16.38 -12.19 6.82
N ARG A 87 17.40 -13.05 6.89
CA ARG A 87 18.84 -12.70 6.91
C ARG A 87 19.30 -12.14 5.57
N MET A 88 18.69 -11.05 5.11
CA MET A 88 19.07 -10.38 3.86
C MET A 88 20.24 -9.43 4.03
N ALA A 89 20.49 -8.99 5.27
CA ALA A 89 21.55 -8.03 5.63
C ALA A 89 21.58 -6.85 4.64
N TYR A 90 20.44 -6.17 4.49
CA TYR A 90 20.32 -5.09 3.52
C TYR A 90 21.24 -3.93 3.88
N THR A 91 22.00 -3.48 2.90
CA THR A 91 22.69 -2.19 2.99
C THR A 91 21.68 -1.04 3.06
N ARG A 92 22.13 0.16 3.43
CA ARG A 92 21.27 1.37 3.39
C ARG A 92 20.66 1.58 2.00
N TYR A 93 21.47 1.43 0.95
CA TYR A 93 21.02 1.60 -0.44
C TYR A 93 20.00 0.52 -0.83
N GLU A 94 20.24 -0.74 -0.48
CA GLU A 94 19.29 -1.83 -0.76
C GLU A 94 17.95 -1.63 -0.04
N ARG A 95 17.96 -1.15 1.21
CA ARG A 95 16.73 -0.77 1.91
C ARG A 95 15.99 0.32 1.16
N GLU A 96 16.67 1.39 0.76
CA GLU A 96 16.05 2.46 -0.01
C GLU A 96 15.44 1.94 -1.32
N GLN A 97 16.13 1.06 -2.05
CA GLN A 97 15.60 0.42 -3.26
C GLN A 97 14.38 -0.48 -2.97
N LEU A 98 14.35 -1.23 -1.87
CA LEU A 98 13.18 -2.01 -1.45
C LEU A 98 11.97 -1.09 -1.19
N PHE A 99 12.17 0.03 -0.50
CA PHE A 99 11.08 0.94 -0.25
C PHE A 99 10.59 1.65 -1.51
N ILE A 100 11.48 2.04 -2.43
CA ILE A 100 11.07 2.75 -3.66
C ILE A 100 10.47 1.76 -4.67
N ASN A 101 11.23 0.75 -5.07
CA ASN A 101 10.86 -0.15 -6.17
C ASN A 101 9.97 -1.31 -5.72
N GLY A 102 9.90 -1.58 -4.41
CA GLY A 102 8.96 -2.54 -3.84
C GLY A 102 7.69 -1.84 -3.35
N ILE A 103 7.80 -1.15 -2.21
CA ILE A 103 6.65 -0.55 -1.52
C ILE A 103 6.07 0.61 -2.34
N GLY A 104 6.90 1.53 -2.82
CA GLY A 104 6.49 2.70 -3.60
C GLY A 104 5.80 2.30 -4.90
N LEU A 105 6.37 1.34 -5.63
CA LEU A 105 5.75 0.79 -6.84
C LEU A 105 4.38 0.16 -6.55
N ALA A 106 4.26 -0.63 -5.49
CA ALA A 106 2.98 -1.20 -5.07
C ALA A 106 1.94 -0.12 -4.73
N ILE A 107 2.33 0.93 -3.98
CA ILE A 107 1.43 2.06 -3.67
C ILE A 107 0.94 2.74 -4.94
N VAL A 108 1.84 3.09 -5.85
CA VAL A 108 1.49 3.81 -7.08
C VAL A 108 0.59 2.96 -7.97
N THR A 109 0.88 1.66 -8.09
CA THR A 109 0.06 0.70 -8.84
C THR A 109 -1.34 0.58 -8.22
N PHE A 110 -1.41 0.42 -6.89
CA PHE A 110 -2.66 0.34 -6.14
C PHE A 110 -3.51 1.61 -6.32
N VAL A 111 -2.90 2.78 -6.15
CA VAL A 111 -3.58 4.08 -6.28
C VAL A 111 -4.21 4.24 -7.67
N ALA A 112 -3.46 3.92 -8.74
CA ALA A 112 -3.96 4.01 -10.11
C ALA A 112 -5.12 3.03 -10.35
N GLN A 113 -4.99 1.78 -9.88
CA GLN A 113 -5.96 0.71 -10.12
C GLN A 113 -7.26 0.90 -9.33
N TYR A 114 -7.17 1.32 -8.07
CA TYR A 114 -8.29 1.37 -7.13
C TYR A 114 -8.77 2.77 -6.77
N GLN A 115 -8.19 3.77 -7.43
CA GLN A 115 -8.57 5.17 -7.30
C GLN A 115 -8.53 5.66 -5.84
N ALA A 116 -7.48 5.27 -5.10
CA ALA A 116 -7.27 5.70 -3.73
C ALA A 116 -6.99 7.20 -3.64
N ARG A 117 -7.59 7.87 -2.64
CA ARG A 117 -7.42 9.30 -2.38
C ARG A 117 -6.50 9.59 -1.21
N LEU A 118 -6.49 8.69 -0.23
CA LEU A 118 -5.54 8.69 0.87
C LEU A 118 -4.97 7.29 1.03
N VAL A 119 -3.65 7.21 1.20
CA VAL A 119 -2.98 6.01 1.69
C VAL A 119 -2.24 6.41 2.96
N PHE A 120 -2.49 5.71 4.06
CA PHE A 120 -1.83 6.01 5.32
C PHE A 120 -1.28 4.77 6.00
N SER A 121 -0.23 4.95 6.79
CA SER A 121 0.37 3.89 7.62
C SER A 121 0.48 4.37 9.06
N VAL A 122 0.32 3.43 10.00
CA VAL A 122 0.49 3.65 11.44
C VAL A 122 1.60 2.71 11.92
N PRO A 123 2.89 3.04 11.66
CA PRO A 123 3.99 2.14 11.97
C PRO A 123 4.17 2.02 13.49
N LEU A 124 3.98 0.82 14.03
CA LEU A 124 4.18 0.53 15.46
C LEU A 124 5.64 0.66 15.92
N ARG A 125 6.58 0.92 15.00
CA ARG A 125 8.01 0.98 15.28
C ARG A 125 8.62 2.32 14.92
N PRO A 126 9.31 2.99 15.87
CA PRO A 126 10.00 4.25 15.60
C PRO A 126 11.00 4.17 14.45
N ALA A 127 11.73 3.06 14.31
CA ALA A 127 12.69 2.90 13.22
C ALA A 127 12.02 2.86 11.84
N LEU A 128 10.89 2.16 11.71
CA LEU A 128 10.12 2.09 10.47
C LEU A 128 9.45 3.44 10.18
N ALA A 129 8.94 4.10 11.22
CA ALA A 129 8.36 5.44 11.16
C ALA A 129 9.36 6.47 10.60
N ARG A 130 10.61 6.46 11.09
CA ARG A 130 11.71 7.31 10.57
C ARG A 130 12.04 7.03 9.11
N ILE A 131 12.00 5.76 8.69
CA ILE A 131 12.27 5.39 7.30
C ILE A 131 11.14 5.88 6.39
N TYR A 132 9.88 5.67 6.77
CA TYR A 132 8.73 6.21 6.05
C TYR A 132 8.83 7.73 5.93
N ASP A 133 9.05 8.43 7.04
CA ASP A 133 9.18 9.90 7.02
C ASP A 133 10.23 10.40 6.02
N SER A 134 11.45 9.85 6.11
CA SER A 134 12.57 10.25 5.27
C SER A 134 12.30 10.02 3.79
N LEU A 135 11.67 8.88 3.46
CA LEU A 135 11.40 8.52 2.07
C LEU A 135 10.22 9.30 1.49
N LEU A 136 9.15 9.50 2.26
CA LEU A 136 7.99 10.27 1.80
C LEU A 136 8.37 11.73 1.54
N LYS A 137 9.15 12.36 2.43
CA LYS A 137 9.73 13.69 2.20
C LYS A 137 10.54 13.77 0.91
N LYS A 138 11.32 12.73 0.60
CA LYS A 138 12.23 12.70 -0.55
C LYS A 138 11.52 12.38 -1.88
N HIS A 139 10.48 11.53 -1.86
CA HIS A 139 9.95 10.91 -3.07
C HIS A 139 8.50 11.25 -3.41
N ALA A 140 7.64 11.65 -2.45
CA ALA A 140 6.20 11.84 -2.71
C ALA A 140 5.94 12.85 -3.85
N ARG A 141 6.64 13.98 -3.85
CA ARG A 141 6.49 15.02 -4.89
C ARG A 141 6.86 14.52 -6.29
N ARG A 142 7.81 13.59 -6.41
CA ARG A 142 8.26 13.06 -7.72
C ARG A 142 7.19 12.23 -8.41
N VAL A 143 6.25 11.68 -7.64
CA VAL A 143 5.08 10.93 -8.15
C VAL A 143 3.79 11.76 -8.04
N HIS A 144 3.91 13.08 -7.91
CA HIS A 144 2.79 14.02 -7.78
C HIS A 144 1.86 13.77 -6.57
N TYR A 145 2.36 13.13 -5.53
CA TYR A 145 1.64 12.93 -4.27
C TYR A 145 2.05 13.97 -3.23
N LEU A 146 1.15 14.26 -2.30
CA LEU A 146 1.40 15.16 -1.17
C LEU A 146 1.61 14.33 0.09
N TYR A 147 2.70 14.60 0.81
CA TYR A 147 2.95 13.97 2.10
C TYR A 147 2.50 14.94 3.20
N ASN A 148 1.44 14.58 3.92
CA ASN A 148 0.90 15.39 5.00
C ASN A 148 1.73 15.19 6.27
N GLN A 149 2.52 16.20 6.61
CA GLN A 149 3.44 16.14 7.75
C GLN A 149 2.79 16.54 9.08
N GLU A 150 1.63 17.20 9.04
CA GLU A 150 0.93 17.66 10.26
C GLU A 150 0.43 16.48 11.08
N LEU A 151 0.10 15.37 10.42
CA LEU A 151 -0.43 14.16 11.05
C LEU A 151 0.66 13.23 11.63
N ILE A 152 1.95 13.58 11.47
CA ILE A 152 3.06 12.78 12.02
C ILE A 152 3.05 12.80 13.54
N GLU A 153 2.65 13.91 14.17
CA GLU A 153 2.54 14.02 15.63
C GLU A 153 1.53 13.01 16.19
N ASP A 154 0.48 12.70 15.43
CA ASP A 154 -0.50 11.65 15.73
C ASP A 154 -0.02 10.23 15.34
N GLY A 155 1.21 10.10 14.85
CA GLY A 155 1.79 8.85 14.38
C GLY A 155 1.25 8.36 13.02
N LEU A 156 0.57 9.23 12.27
CA LEU A 156 -0.03 8.92 10.98
C LEU A 156 0.88 9.40 9.83
N TYR A 157 1.28 8.45 8.98
CA TYR A 157 2.08 8.74 7.79
C TYR A 157 1.16 8.74 6.58
N VAL A 158 0.67 9.92 6.18
CA VAL A 158 -0.41 10.07 5.20
C VAL A 158 0.11 10.61 3.87
N ILE A 159 -0.19 9.87 2.81
CA ILE A 159 -0.01 10.30 1.42
C ILE A 159 -1.38 10.69 0.88
N GLU A 160 -1.49 11.92 0.41
CA GLU A 160 -2.65 12.43 -0.32
C GLU A 160 -2.40 12.32 -1.82
N ILE A 161 -3.43 11.85 -2.52
CA ILE A 161 -3.40 11.69 -3.97
C ILE A 161 -4.33 12.76 -4.56
N PRO A 162 -3.76 13.86 -5.08
CA PRO A 162 -4.55 14.92 -5.69
C PRO A 162 -5.20 14.43 -7.00
N PRO A 163 -6.41 14.89 -7.32
CA PRO A 163 -7.01 14.63 -8.61
C PRO A 163 -6.32 15.48 -9.69
N VAL A 164 -6.01 14.87 -10.83
CA VAL A 164 -5.60 15.54 -12.07
C VAL A 164 -6.78 15.48 -13.03
N ASN A 165 -7.38 16.62 -13.37
CA ASN A 165 -8.57 16.71 -14.24
C ASN A 165 -9.75 15.84 -13.76
N GLY A 166 -9.93 15.73 -12.43
CA GLY A 166 -10.98 14.90 -11.83
C GLY A 166 -10.69 13.39 -11.83
N ARG A 167 -9.48 12.95 -12.22
CA ARG A 167 -9.04 11.54 -12.20
C ARG A 167 -7.72 11.40 -11.46
N ILE A 168 -7.43 10.22 -10.93
CA ILE A 168 -6.11 9.95 -10.33
C ILE A 168 -5.09 9.72 -11.43
N PRO A 169 -3.87 10.29 -11.32
CA PRO A 169 -2.85 10.16 -12.35
C PRO A 169 -2.49 8.68 -12.62
N PRO A 170 -2.23 8.32 -13.89
CA PRO A 170 -1.81 6.97 -14.24
C PRO A 170 -0.46 6.63 -13.59
N ASN A 171 -0.18 5.35 -13.39
CA ASN A 171 1.07 4.89 -12.80
C ASN A 171 2.27 5.28 -13.71
N PRO A 172 3.17 6.19 -13.29
CA PRO A 172 4.32 6.60 -14.10
C PRO A 172 5.36 5.50 -14.34
N TYR A 173 5.22 4.33 -13.70
CA TYR A 173 6.11 3.17 -13.84
C TYR A 173 5.48 2.02 -14.64
N GLU A 174 4.33 2.23 -15.30
CA GLU A 174 3.83 1.28 -16.29
C GLU A 174 4.76 1.24 -17.50
N HIS A 175 5.63 0.23 -17.54
CA HIS A 175 6.24 -0.21 -18.79
C HIS A 175 5.18 -1.00 -19.59
N GLU A 176 5.08 -0.75 -20.90
CA GLU A 176 4.23 -1.53 -21.82
C GLU A 176 4.57 -3.03 -21.66
N GLY A 177 3.76 -3.77 -20.89
CA GLY A 177 3.90 -5.23 -20.74
C GLY A 177 3.80 -5.82 -19.33
N THR A 178 3.79 -5.04 -18.24
CA THR A 178 3.75 -5.58 -16.86
C THR A 178 2.41 -5.44 -16.13
N ALA A 179 1.37 -4.90 -16.79
CA ALA A 179 0.04 -4.89 -16.21
C ALA A 179 -0.40 -6.34 -15.89
N PRO A 180 -0.78 -6.67 -14.64
CA PRO A 180 -1.30 -7.97 -14.32
C PRO A 180 -2.55 -8.18 -15.18
N LYS A 181 -2.53 -9.22 -16.01
CA LYS A 181 -3.70 -9.62 -16.81
C LYS A 181 -4.84 -9.85 -15.82
N ARG A 182 -5.89 -9.03 -15.91
CA ARG A 182 -7.16 -9.32 -15.25
C ARG A 182 -7.60 -10.71 -15.71
N ASP A 183 -7.71 -11.65 -14.78
CA ASP A 183 -8.37 -12.90 -15.08
C ASP A 183 -9.81 -12.58 -15.50
N ALA A 184 -10.12 -12.94 -16.75
CA ALA A 184 -11.40 -12.67 -17.40
C ALA A 184 -12.56 -13.53 -16.82
N SER A 185 -12.35 -14.17 -15.67
CA SER A 185 -13.31 -15.05 -15.01
C SER A 185 -14.31 -14.33 -14.10
N PHE A 186 -14.24 -13.00 -13.98
CA PHE A 186 -15.24 -12.23 -13.22
C PHE A 186 -16.44 -11.82 -14.10
N PRO A 187 -17.68 -12.15 -13.71
CA PRO A 187 -18.85 -11.71 -14.44
C PRO A 187 -19.00 -10.19 -14.35
N ARG A 188 -19.18 -9.56 -15.51
CA ARG A 188 -19.71 -8.19 -15.59
C ARG A 188 -21.07 -8.19 -14.89
N ARG A 189 -21.25 -7.39 -13.83
CA ARG A 189 -22.59 -7.09 -13.30
C ARG A 189 -23.37 -6.33 -14.39
N MET A 190 -24.11 -7.09 -15.20
CA MET A 190 -25.19 -6.60 -16.05
C MET A 190 -26.34 -6.13 -15.14
N GLY A 191 -26.96 -5.03 -15.54
CA GLY A 191 -27.87 -4.26 -14.69
C GLY A 191 -29.27 -4.82 -14.50
N GLY A 192 -30.02 -4.05 -13.69
CA GLY A 192 -31.48 -3.93 -13.79
C GLY A 192 -32.30 -4.99 -13.07
N THR A 193 -32.74 -4.68 -11.86
CA THR A 193 -34.01 -5.21 -11.33
C THR A 193 -34.85 -4.04 -10.80
N LYS A 194 -35.90 -3.72 -11.57
CA LYS A 194 -37.03 -2.89 -11.14
C LYS A 194 -37.69 -3.54 -9.93
N ALA A 195 -37.98 -2.73 -8.91
CA ALA A 195 -38.83 -3.12 -7.79
C ALA A 195 -40.29 -3.30 -8.26
N PRO A 196 -41.05 -4.26 -7.70
CA PRO A 196 -42.47 -4.37 -7.99
C PRO A 196 -43.27 -3.32 -7.21
N ARG A 197 -44.18 -2.64 -7.90
CA ARG A 197 -45.26 -1.85 -7.28
C ARG A 197 -46.24 -2.84 -6.64
N MET A 198 -46.49 -2.69 -5.34
CA MET A 198 -47.68 -3.26 -4.71
C MET A 198 -48.86 -2.30 -4.93
N ALA A 199 -49.97 -2.90 -5.34
CA ALA A 199 -51.29 -2.30 -5.42
C ALA A 199 -51.94 -2.25 -4.03
#